data_AF-A0A317LUY1-F1
#
_entry.id   AF-A0A317LUY1-F1
#
_cell.length_a   1.000
_cell.length_b   1.000
_cell.length_c   1.000
_cell.angle_alpha   90.00
_cell.angle_beta   90.00
_cell.angle_gamma   90.00
#
_symmetry.space_group_name_H-M   'P 1'
#
loop_
_entity.id
_entity.type
_entity.pdbx_description
1 polymer ?
#
loop_
_entity_poly.entity_id
_entity_poly.type
_entity_poly.pdbx_seq_one_letter_code
_entity_poly.pdbx_strand_id
1 'polypeptide(L)'
;MKKTMPLSQPVNLLQDVHSRMINLPIYFRERVCEECSWSIPTFYRKMRNILKPGTNKERIVPNLSNAEKEKIIAVVDEVYGDFATYCEKYRKKK
;
A
#
# COMPACT_ATOMS: atom_id res chain seq x y z
N MET A 1 -29.68 35.89 -3.51
CA MET A 1 -28.24 35.51 -3.59
C MET A 1 -28.15 34.23 -4.41
N LYS A 2 -27.53 34.27 -5.59
CA LYS A 2 -27.39 33.10 -6.47
C LYS A 2 -26.26 32.22 -5.90
N LYS A 3 -26.58 31.02 -5.43
CA LYS A 3 -25.58 29.98 -5.10
C LYS A 3 -24.87 29.59 -6.40
N THR A 4 -23.65 30.05 -6.59
CA THR A 4 -22.76 29.54 -7.64
C THR A 4 -22.41 28.09 -7.28
N MET A 5 -22.96 27.14 -8.03
CA MET A 5 -22.46 25.76 -7.99
C MET A 5 -20.99 25.78 -8.40
N PRO A 6 -20.08 25.07 -7.69
CA PRO A 6 -18.72 24.95 -8.15
C PRO A 6 -18.72 24.24 -9.51
N LEU A 7 -18.26 24.94 -10.53
CA LEU A 7 -17.92 24.35 -11.82
C LEU A 7 -16.94 23.21 -11.54
N SER A 8 -17.36 21.95 -11.73
CA SER A 8 -16.48 20.81 -11.55
C SER A 8 -15.31 20.98 -12.52
N GLN A 9 -14.14 21.35 -12.02
CA GLN A 9 -12.98 21.49 -12.88
C GLN A 9 -12.70 20.14 -13.54
N PRO A 10 -12.32 20.14 -14.83
CA PRO A 10 -11.94 18.91 -15.51
C PRO A 10 -10.79 18.25 -14.74
N VAL A 11 -11.00 17.01 -14.32
CA VAL A 11 -10.01 16.25 -13.55
C VAL A 11 -8.95 15.70 -14.49
N ASN A 12 -7.68 16.02 -14.25
CA ASN A 12 -6.57 15.36 -14.91
C ASN A 12 -6.42 13.94 -14.35
N LEU A 13 -7.02 12.97 -15.05
CA LEU A 13 -7.05 11.56 -14.65
C LEU A 13 -5.64 11.01 -14.36
N LEU A 14 -4.67 11.32 -15.22
CA LEU A 14 -3.30 10.84 -15.07
C LEU A 14 -2.68 11.37 -13.78
N GLN A 15 -2.80 12.68 -13.54
CA GLN A 15 -2.28 13.30 -12.33
C GLN A 15 -2.92 12.71 -11.07
N ASP A 16 -4.26 12.60 -11.04
CA ASP A 16 -4.98 12.13 -9.86
C ASP A 16 -4.65 10.68 -9.51
N VAL A 17 -4.68 9.78 -10.50
CA VAL A 17 -4.36 8.36 -10.29
C VAL A 17 -2.90 8.19 -9.90
N HIS A 18 -1.98 8.88 -10.58
CA HIS A 18 -0.55 8.81 -10.30
C HIS A 18 -0.20 9.30 -8.89
N SER A 19 -0.77 10.44 -8.46
CA SER A 19 -0.61 10.93 -7.10
C SER A 19 -1.09 9.93 -6.06
N ARG A 20 -2.17 9.21 -6.34
CA ARG A 20 -2.70 8.16 -5.44
C ARG A 20 -1.78 6.92 -5.43
N MET A 21 -1.25 6.51 -6.59
CA MET A 21 -0.33 5.38 -6.72
C MET A 21 0.99 5.60 -5.97
N ILE A 22 1.56 6.82 -6.02
CA ILE A 22 2.79 7.14 -5.28
C ILE A 22 2.59 7.02 -3.76
N ASN A 23 1.39 7.33 -3.26
CA ASN A 23 1.08 7.23 -1.84
C ASN A 23 0.74 5.80 -1.39
N LEU A 24 0.44 4.89 -2.32
CA LEU A 24 0.02 3.53 -2.01
C LEU A 24 1.07 2.73 -1.20
N PRO A 25 2.39 2.78 -1.54
CA PRO A 25 3.43 2.18 -0.71
C PRO A 25 3.54 2.81 0.69
N ILE A 26 3.22 4.10 0.83
CA ILE A 26 3.28 4.82 2.11
C ILE A 26 2.16 4.30 3.02
N TYR A 27 0.93 4.25 2.51
CA TYR A 27 -0.22 3.71 3.24
C TYR A 27 -0.02 2.23 3.61
N PHE A 28 0.47 1.42 2.66
CA PHE A 28 0.80 0.02 2.92
C PHE A 28 1.79 -0.11 4.09
N ARG A 29 2.89 0.66 4.08
CA ARG A 29 3.89 0.62 5.16
C ARG A 29 3.27 1.01 6.50
N GLU A 30 2.48 2.08 6.53
CA GLU A 30 1.86 2.60 7.75
C GLU A 30 0.89 1.59 8.35
N ARG A 31 0.01 1.01 7.53
CA ARG A 31 -0.93 -0.03 7.96
C ARG A 31 -0.24 -1.31 8.41
N VAL A 32 0.81 -1.77 7.73
CA VAL A 32 1.62 -2.91 8.21
C VAL A 32 2.28 -2.60 9.55
N CYS A 33 2.82 -1.40 9.72
CA CYS A 33 3.43 -1.00 10.99
C CYS A 33 2.41 -0.98 12.13
N GLU A 34 1.21 -0.48 11.88
CA GLU A 34 0.10 -0.49 12.85
C GLU A 34 -0.33 -1.91 13.21
N GLU A 35 -0.72 -2.72 12.22
CA GLU A 35 -1.25 -4.08 12.43
C GLU A 35 -0.22 -5.04 13.03
N CYS A 36 1.06 -4.89 12.70
CA CYS A 36 2.14 -5.73 13.22
C CYS A 36 2.84 -5.12 14.45
N SER A 37 2.42 -3.95 14.92
CA SER A 37 3.07 -3.19 16.00
C SER A 37 4.57 -2.96 15.76
N TRP A 38 4.93 -2.65 14.51
CA TRP A 38 6.30 -2.37 14.12
C TRP A 38 6.58 -0.87 14.09
N SER A 39 7.82 -0.50 14.41
CA SER A 39 8.36 0.79 14.05
C SER A 39 8.77 0.82 12.57
N ILE A 40 8.85 2.01 11.97
CA ILE A 40 9.36 2.19 10.58
C ILE A 40 10.73 1.50 10.37
N PRO A 41 11.71 1.63 11.28
CA PRO A 41 12.98 0.89 11.16
C PRO A 41 12.81 -0.63 11.16
N THR A 42 11.84 -1.16 11.90
CA THR A 42 11.54 -2.60 11.96
C THR A 42 10.95 -3.11 10.66
N PHE A 43 10.02 -2.35 10.07
CA PHE A 43 9.49 -2.63 8.74
C PHE A 43 10.63 -2.79 7.72
N TYR A 44 11.51 -1.77 7.61
CA TYR A 44 12.62 -1.84 6.66
C TYR A 44 13.63 -2.94 6.99
N ARG A 45 13.85 -3.25 8.27
CA ARG A 45 14.71 -4.38 8.67
C ARG A 45 14.15 -5.73 8.24
N LYS A 46 12.84 -5.96 8.41
CA LYS A 46 12.18 -7.21 8.02
C LYS A 46 11.99 -7.32 6.50
N MET A 47 11.84 -6.20 5.80
CA MET A 47 11.79 -6.14 4.34
C MET A 47 13.12 -6.53 3.69
N ARG A 48 14.26 -6.29 4.36
CA ARG A 48 15.56 -6.72 3.84
C ARG A 48 15.71 -8.23 3.94
N ASN A 49 16.03 -8.85 2.81
CA ASN A 49 16.46 -10.23 2.75
C ASN A 49 17.83 -10.36 3.44
N ILE A 50 17.86 -10.94 4.65
CA ILE A 50 19.12 -11.25 5.31
C ILE A 50 19.65 -12.54 4.69
N LEU A 51 20.71 -12.41 3.88
CA LEU A 51 21.55 -13.54 3.49
C LEU A 51 22.25 -14.03 4.77
N LYS A 52 21.96 -15.27 5.20
CA LYS A 52 22.73 -15.89 6.28
C LYS A 52 24.06 -16.38 5.70
N PRO A 53 25.22 -15.86 6.14
CA PRO A 53 26.51 -16.40 5.71
C PRO A 53 26.66 -17.82 6.25
N GLY A 54 27.07 -18.78 5.39
CA GLY A 54 27.53 -20.10 5.84
C GLY A 54 26.65 -21.31 5.50
N THR A 55 25.50 -21.14 4.83
CA THR A 55 24.81 -22.28 4.19
C THR A 55 25.04 -22.24 2.69
N ASN A 56 25.63 -23.30 2.11
CA ASN A 56 25.84 -23.51 0.65
C ASN A 56 24.55 -23.44 -0.22
N LYS A 57 23.42 -23.04 0.37
CA LYS A 57 22.19 -22.64 -0.28
C LYS A 57 21.86 -21.27 0.27
N GLU A 58 21.92 -20.24 -0.57
CA GLU A 58 21.48 -18.87 -0.29
C GLU A 58 19.99 -18.86 0.05
N ARG A 59 19.63 -19.31 1.25
CA ARG A 59 18.25 -19.26 1.73
C ARG A 59 18.05 -17.91 2.38
N ILE A 60 17.49 -16.99 1.61
CA ILE A 60 16.80 -15.82 2.13
C ILE A 60 15.67 -16.35 3.02
N VAL A 61 15.82 -16.21 4.34
CA VAL A 61 14.75 -16.52 5.29
C VAL A 61 14.27 -15.20 5.86
N PRO A 62 13.16 -14.63 5.37
CA PRO A 62 12.54 -13.48 6.00
C PRO A 62 12.18 -13.85 7.44
N ASN A 63 12.52 -12.98 8.40
CA ASN A 63 12.13 -13.18 9.80
C ASN A 63 10.68 -12.72 9.99
N LEU A 64 9.73 -13.41 9.32
CA LEU A 64 8.30 -13.17 9.40
C LEU A 64 7.59 -14.38 10.01
N SER A 65 6.84 -14.16 11.09
CA SER A 65 5.93 -15.16 11.64
C SER A 65 4.75 -15.42 10.68
N ASN A 66 4.04 -16.53 10.86
CA ASN A 66 2.87 -16.81 10.03
C ASN A 66 1.77 -15.76 10.22
N ALA A 67 1.55 -15.30 11.46
CA ALA A 67 0.61 -14.22 11.76
C ALA A 67 1.00 -12.89 11.08
N GLU A 68 2.30 -12.56 11.06
CA GLU A 68 2.78 -11.38 10.33
C GLU A 68 2.52 -11.50 8.82
N LYS A 69 2.71 -12.68 8.23
CA LYS A 69 2.41 -12.90 6.80
C LYS A 69 0.93 -12.75 6.49
N GLU A 70 0.06 -13.34 7.31
CA GLU A 70 -1.40 -13.21 7.15
C GLU A 70 -1.82 -11.75 7.23
N LYS A 71 -1.31 -11.00 8.21
CA LYS A 71 -1.58 -9.57 8.36
C LYS A 71 -1.06 -8.75 7.19
N ILE A 72 0.13 -9.04 6.68
CA ILE A 72 0.66 -8.35 5.49
C ILE A 72 -0.27 -8.53 4.29
N ILE A 73 -0.75 -9.75 4.02
CA ILE A 73 -1.67 -10.00 2.91
C ILE A 73 -3.01 -9.27 3.13
N ALA A 74 -3.57 -9.34 4.34
CA ALA A 74 -4.81 -8.62 4.65
C ALA A 74 -4.69 -7.10 4.42
N VAL A 75 -3.55 -6.51 4.78
CA VAL A 75 -3.28 -5.08 4.54
C VAL A 75 -3.11 -4.78 3.05
N VAL A 76 -2.50 -5.68 2.26
CA VAL A 76 -2.45 -5.53 0.79
C VAL A 76 -3.86 -5.49 0.22
N ASP A 77 -4.71 -6.44 0.60
CA ASP A 77 -6.09 -6.51 0.09
C ASP A 77 -6.90 -5.26 0.45
N GLU A 78 -6.74 -4.75 1.68
CA GLU A 78 -7.34 -3.49 2.15
C GLU A 78 -6.89 -2.31 1.27
N VAL A 79 -5.56 -2.08 1.17
CA VAL A 79 -5.00 -0.91 0.48
C VAL A 79 -5.30 -0.94 -1.02
N TYR A 80 -5.21 -2.11 -1.66
CA TYR A 80 -5.59 -2.25 -3.07
C TYR A 80 -7.10 -2.14 -3.28
N GLY A 81 -7.91 -2.68 -2.37
CA GLY A 81 -9.36 -2.56 -2.40
C GLY A 81 -9.82 -1.10 -2.36
N ASP A 82 -9.23 -0.31 -1.46
CA ASP A 82 -9.50 1.12 -1.35
C ASP A 82 -9.06 1.90 -2.60
N PHE A 83 -7.89 1.57 -3.15
CA PHE A 83 -7.42 2.17 -4.39
C PHE A 83 -8.31 1.80 -5.58
N ALA A 84 -8.73 0.54 -5.69
CA ALA A 84 -9.62 0.06 -6.75
C ALA A 84 -10.98 0.75 -6.66
N THR A 85 -11.56 0.81 -5.45
CA THR A 85 -12.81 1.52 -5.15
C THR A 85 -12.72 2.98 -5.55
N TYR A 86 -11.60 3.65 -5.24
CA TYR A 86 -11.39 5.03 -5.68
C TYR A 86 -11.40 5.17 -7.20
N CYS A 87 -10.77 4.23 -7.92
CA CYS A 87 -10.71 4.26 -9.38
C CYS A 87 -12.07 4.02 -10.06
N GLU A 88 -13.07 3.47 -9.36
CA GLU A 88 -14.42 3.25 -9.91
C GLU A 88 -15.05 4.54 -10.44
N LYS A 89 -14.76 5.69 -9.82
CA LYS A 89 -15.31 7.00 -10.28
C LYS A 89 -14.92 7.35 -11.73
N TYR A 90 -13.88 6.70 -12.26
CA TYR A 90 -13.42 6.87 -13.63
C TYR A 90 -13.90 5.76 -14.58
N ARG A 91 -14.45 4.68 -14.05
CA ARG A 91 -15.02 3.62 -14.87
C ARG A 91 -16.37 4.10 -15.38
N LYS A 92 -16.52 4.17 -16.70
CA LYS A 92 -17.83 4.44 -17.31
C LYS A 92 -18.77 3.32 -16.88
N LYS A 93 -19.86 3.66 -16.19
CA LYS A 93 -21.00 2.74 -16.06
C LYS A 93 -21.48 2.46 -17.50
N LYS A 94 -21.41 1.19 -17.91
CA LYS A 94 -22.02 0.75 -19.17
C LYS A 94 -23.54 0.93 -19.07
#